data_AF-A0A381XCX8-F1
#
_entry.id   AF-A0A381XCX8-F1
#
_cell.length_a   1.000
_cell.length_b   1.000
_cell.length_c   1.000
_cell.angle_alpha   90.00
_cell.angle_beta   90.00
_cell.angle_gamma   90.00
#
_symmetry.space_group_name_H-M   'P 1'
#
loop_
_entity.id
_entity.type
_entity.pdbx_description
1 polymer ?
#
loop_
_entity_poly.entity_id
_entity_poly.type
_entity_poly.pdbx_seq_one_letter_code
_entity_poly.pdbx_strand_id
1 'polypeptide(L)'
;MLVISQAAGAEQSYSRGQNASPAYEGWETDADGSRYFLFGYFNRNWEEALDVPVGPDNYFEPGEADQGQPTHFLPRRNRFVFRVPVPDNFNQTDELVWTLTTQGKEEKAYATLRIDYFVDNLVRASEQGALGA
;
A
#
# COMPACT_ATOMS: atom_id res chain seq x y z
N MET A 1 32.93 -11.28 40.58
CA MET A 1 32.75 -10.88 39.17
C MET A 1 31.31 -11.18 38.82
N LEU A 2 30.46 -10.16 38.71
CA LEU A 2 29.05 -10.31 38.34
C LEU A 2 28.91 -9.86 36.89
N VAL A 3 28.49 -10.77 36.01
CA VAL A 3 28.19 -10.45 34.61
C VAL A 3 26.70 -10.19 34.54
N ILE A 4 26.30 -8.94 34.31
CA ILE A 4 24.90 -8.58 34.04
C ILE A 4 24.65 -8.88 32.57
N SER A 5 23.85 -9.91 32.28
CA SER A 5 23.31 -10.11 30.94
C SER A 5 22.38 -8.94 30.60
N GLN A 6 22.79 -8.11 29.65
CA GLN A 6 21.91 -7.09 29.10
C GLN A 6 20.84 -7.78 28.24
N ALA A 7 19.58 -7.56 28.59
CA ALA A 7 18.44 -8.14 27.91
C ALA A 7 18.30 -7.60 26.48
N ALA A 8 17.97 -8.51 25.55
CA ALA A 8 17.68 -8.29 24.14
C ALA A 8 16.33 -7.54 23.92
N GLY A 9 16.20 -6.31 24.45
CA GLY A 9 14.96 -5.53 24.40
C GLY A 9 14.75 -4.72 23.12
N ALA A 10 15.76 -4.56 22.27
CA ALA A 10 15.68 -3.67 21.11
C ALA A 10 15.01 -4.31 19.88
N GLU A 11 14.93 -5.64 19.81
CA GLU A 11 14.33 -6.36 18.67
C GLU A 11 12.82 -6.56 18.79
N GLN A 12 12.24 -6.43 19.99
CA GLN A 12 10.81 -6.67 20.23
C GLN A 12 9.93 -5.48 19.82
N SER A 13 10.47 -4.25 19.76
CA SER A 13 9.68 -3.02 19.58
C SER A 13 9.07 -2.85 18.19
N TYR A 14 9.57 -3.54 17.16
CA TYR A 14 9.02 -3.50 15.80
C TYR A 14 8.22 -4.75 15.41
N SER A 15 8.15 -5.76 16.29
CA SER A 15 7.44 -7.00 15.96
C SER A 15 5.93 -6.80 15.78
N ARG A 16 5.33 -5.91 16.60
CA ARG A 16 3.89 -5.65 16.75
C ARG A 16 3.61 -4.19 17.16
N GLY A 17 2.35 -3.78 17.12
CA GLY A 17 1.85 -2.50 17.62
C GLY A 17 2.15 -1.28 16.74
N GLN A 18 2.73 -1.49 15.55
CA GLN A 18 3.06 -0.45 14.59
C GLN A 18 1.91 -0.22 13.60
N ASN A 19 1.83 0.98 13.02
CA ASN A 19 0.81 1.30 12.02
C ASN A 19 1.19 0.79 10.61
N ALA A 20 0.19 0.60 9.76
CA ALA A 20 0.37 0.43 8.32
C ALA A 20 0.30 1.77 7.59
N SER A 21 1.01 1.88 6.45
CA SER A 21 0.87 3.00 5.52
C SER A 21 0.42 2.49 4.16
N PRO A 22 -0.63 3.09 3.55
CA PRO A 22 -0.98 2.82 2.16
C PRO A 22 0.12 3.36 1.24
N ALA A 23 0.23 2.79 0.05
CA ALA A 23 1.22 3.18 -0.93
C ALA A 23 0.58 3.28 -2.31
N TYR A 24 0.80 4.41 -2.98
CA TYR A 24 0.57 4.54 -4.41
C TYR A 24 1.81 4.02 -5.12
N GLU A 25 1.64 3.01 -5.96
CA GLU A 25 2.74 2.31 -6.63
C GLU A 25 2.93 2.78 -8.08
N GLY A 26 2.03 3.64 -8.56
CA GLY A 26 2.02 4.18 -9.91
C GLY A 26 0.75 3.84 -10.68
N TRP A 27 0.72 4.16 -11.97
CA TRP A 27 -0.40 3.85 -12.85
C TRP A 27 0.06 3.14 -14.10
N GLU A 28 -0.82 2.34 -14.66
CA GLU A 28 -0.56 1.54 -15.86
C GLU A 28 -1.67 1.71 -16.90
N THR A 29 -1.41 1.18 -18.10
CA THR A 29 -2.39 1.11 -19.20
C THR A 29 -2.37 -0.30 -19.77
N ASP A 30 -3.54 -0.94 -19.83
CA ASP A 30 -3.74 -2.24 -20.47
C ASP A 30 -3.76 -2.08 -22.01
N ALA A 31 -3.68 -3.20 -22.75
CA ALA A 31 -3.57 -3.20 -24.21
C ALA A 31 -4.79 -2.57 -24.94
N ASP A 32 -5.95 -2.55 -24.28
CA ASP A 32 -7.18 -1.93 -24.78
C ASP A 32 -7.26 -0.42 -24.50
N GLY A 33 -6.24 0.15 -23.84
CA GLY A 33 -6.19 1.56 -23.45
C GLY A 33 -6.80 1.87 -22.07
N SER A 34 -7.36 0.87 -21.38
CA SER A 34 -7.87 1.03 -20.01
C SER A 34 -6.73 1.38 -19.05
N ARG A 35 -6.95 2.38 -18.19
CA ARG A 35 -5.93 2.84 -17.23
C ARG A 35 -6.28 2.46 -15.80
N TYR A 36 -5.27 2.13 -15.02
CA TYR A 36 -5.45 1.73 -13.63
C TYR A 36 -4.42 2.39 -12.72
N PHE A 37 -4.85 2.81 -11.53
CA PHE A 37 -3.97 3.12 -10.41
C PHE A 37 -3.59 1.83 -9.69
N LEU A 38 -2.33 1.71 -9.30
CA LEU A 38 -1.79 0.58 -8.57
C LEU A 38 -1.54 0.97 -7.12
N PHE A 39 -1.98 0.12 -6.20
CA PHE A 39 -1.81 0.36 -4.78
C PHE A 39 -1.17 -0.83 -4.08
N GLY A 40 -0.44 -0.53 -3.04
CA GLY A 40 0.12 -1.47 -2.08
C GLY A 40 0.07 -0.88 -0.69
N TYR A 41 0.73 -1.53 0.26
CA TYR A 41 0.87 -0.99 1.61
C TYR A 41 2.12 -1.54 2.27
N PHE A 42 2.54 -0.85 3.33
CA PHE A 42 3.56 -1.34 4.24
C PHE A 42 2.97 -1.46 5.64
N ASN A 43 2.77 -2.70 6.08
CA ASN A 43 2.53 -2.99 7.48
C ASN A 43 3.89 -3.03 8.19
N ARG A 44 4.12 -2.10 9.11
CA ARG A 44 5.42 -1.94 9.79
C ARG A 44 5.74 -3.10 10.74
N ASN A 45 4.73 -3.89 11.12
CA ASN A 45 4.88 -5.05 11.99
C ASN A 45 5.59 -6.21 11.27
N TRP A 46 6.29 -7.05 12.02
CA TRP A 46 6.89 -8.29 11.52
C TRP A 46 5.99 -9.51 11.69
N GLU A 47 5.15 -9.52 12.72
CA GLU A 47 4.31 -10.68 13.05
C GLU A 47 2.81 -10.38 12.99
N GLU A 48 2.42 -9.14 13.29
CA GLU A 48 1.01 -8.75 13.41
C GLU A 48 0.42 -8.37 12.05
N ALA A 49 -0.64 -9.08 11.66
CA ALA A 49 -1.57 -8.58 10.65
C ALA A 49 -2.57 -7.61 11.29
N LEU A 50 -3.03 -6.63 10.52
CA LEU A 50 -4.03 -5.66 10.96
C LEU A 50 -5.34 -5.89 10.20
N ASP A 51 -6.46 -5.79 10.89
CA ASP A 51 -7.80 -5.91 10.30
C ASP A 51 -8.49 -4.54 10.36
N VAL A 52 -8.78 -3.96 9.20
CA VAL A 52 -9.47 -2.67 9.09
C VAL A 52 -10.53 -2.77 7.99
N PRO A 53 -11.83 -2.88 8.33
CA PRO A 53 -12.89 -2.94 7.34
C PRO A 53 -12.97 -1.63 6.55
N VAL A 54 -13.53 -1.67 5.35
CA VAL A 54 -13.85 -0.46 4.60
C VAL A 54 -14.78 0.43 5.43
N GLY A 55 -14.44 1.71 5.55
CA GLY A 55 -15.15 2.63 6.42
C GLY A 55 -14.29 3.84 6.81
N PRO A 56 -14.61 4.54 7.91
CA PRO A 56 -13.94 5.78 8.31
C PRO A 56 -12.41 5.69 8.45
N ASP A 57 -11.89 4.50 8.73
CA ASP A 57 -10.46 4.26 8.90
C ASP A 57 -9.80 3.61 7.68
N ASN A 58 -10.54 3.29 6.62
CA ASN A 58 -10.01 2.65 5.41
C ASN A 58 -10.92 2.95 4.20
N TYR A 59 -10.66 4.05 3.51
CA TYR A 59 -11.54 4.55 2.44
C TYR A 59 -10.79 5.31 1.35
N PHE A 60 -11.46 5.44 0.20
CA PHE A 60 -11.05 6.28 -0.90
C PHE A 60 -11.86 7.55 -1.05
N GLU A 61 -11.24 8.59 -1.58
CA GLU A 61 -11.90 9.81 -2.05
C GLU A 61 -11.10 10.47 -3.20
N PRO A 62 -11.75 11.15 -4.15
CA PRO A 62 -13.19 11.31 -4.32
C PRO A 62 -13.86 10.06 -4.93
N GLY A 63 -15.18 9.97 -4.78
CA GLY A 63 -15.99 8.88 -5.35
C GLY A 63 -16.44 7.86 -4.29
N GLU A 64 -16.62 6.60 -4.72
CA GLU A 64 -16.98 5.51 -3.81
C GLU A 64 -15.84 5.19 -2.85
N ALA A 65 -16.17 5.08 -1.57
CA ALA A 65 -15.19 4.78 -0.52
C ALA A 65 -14.56 3.38 -0.66
N ASP A 66 -15.31 2.43 -1.23
CA ASP A 66 -14.85 1.09 -1.55
C ASP A 66 -14.39 1.03 -3.00
N GLN A 67 -13.09 0.81 -3.20
CA GLN A 67 -12.45 0.59 -4.49
C GLN A 67 -11.80 -0.81 -4.55
N GLY A 68 -12.18 -1.72 -3.64
CA GLY A 68 -11.58 -3.04 -3.52
C GLY A 68 -10.28 -3.08 -2.71
N GLN A 69 -10.03 -2.10 -1.84
CA GLN A 69 -8.89 -2.12 -0.94
C GLN A 69 -8.92 -3.31 0.02
N PRO A 70 -7.76 -3.82 0.45
CA PRO A 70 -7.68 -4.86 1.47
C PRO A 70 -8.34 -4.44 2.78
N THR A 71 -8.92 -5.40 3.47
CA THR A 71 -9.39 -5.26 4.86
C THR A 71 -8.54 -6.05 5.86
N HIS A 72 -7.63 -6.89 5.36
CA HIS A 72 -6.67 -7.67 6.13
C HIS A 72 -5.26 -7.36 5.61
N PHE A 73 -4.43 -6.76 6.45
CA PHE A 73 -3.12 -6.24 6.11
C PHE A 73 -2.03 -7.13 6.69
N LEU A 74 -1.47 -8.01 5.87
CA LEU A 74 -0.38 -8.90 6.25
C LEU A 74 0.87 -8.12 6.64
N PRO A 75 1.77 -8.68 7.48
CA PRO A 75 3.03 -8.05 7.83
C PRO A 75 3.86 -7.61 6.62
N ARG A 76 4.74 -6.62 6.84
CA ARG A 76 5.75 -6.14 5.89
C ARG A 76 5.15 -5.48 4.62
N ARG A 77 5.98 -5.39 3.57
CA ARG A 77 5.65 -4.70 2.32
C ARG A 77 4.87 -5.63 1.42
N ASN A 78 3.68 -5.18 1.04
CA ASN A 78 2.81 -5.84 0.08
C ASN A 78 2.63 -4.86 -1.07
N ARG A 79 3.39 -5.07 -2.15
CA ARG A 79 3.44 -4.18 -3.31
C ARG A 79 2.42 -4.63 -4.35
N PHE A 80 1.79 -3.69 -5.07
CA PHE A 80 0.87 -3.99 -6.19
C PHE A 80 -0.26 -4.97 -5.81
N VAL A 81 -0.88 -4.77 -4.64
CA VAL A 81 -1.88 -5.68 -4.06
C VAL A 81 -3.21 -5.63 -4.81
N PHE A 82 -3.60 -4.44 -5.27
CA PHE A 82 -4.82 -4.25 -6.05
C PHE A 82 -4.66 -3.07 -6.98
N ARG A 83 -5.62 -2.94 -7.91
CA ARG A 83 -5.68 -1.85 -8.85
C ARG A 83 -7.07 -1.23 -8.89
N VAL A 84 -7.14 0.08 -9.08
CA VAL A 84 -8.38 0.86 -9.16
C VAL A 84 -8.49 1.43 -10.57
N PRO A 85 -9.62 1.24 -11.29
CA PRO A 85 -9.83 1.89 -12.58
C PRO A 85 -9.70 3.41 -12.45
N VAL A 86 -8.97 4.03 -13.38
CA VAL A 86 -8.86 5.49 -13.43
C VAL A 86 -10.24 6.06 -13.82
N PRO A 87 -10.84 6.98 -13.05
CA PRO A 87 -12.13 7.57 -13.39
C PRO A 87 -12.12 8.29 -14.75
N ASP A 88 -13.29 8.35 -15.37
CA ASP A 88 -13.49 9.14 -16.60
C ASP A 88 -13.12 10.61 -16.34
N ASN A 89 -12.45 11.23 -17.31
CA ASN A 89 -11.96 12.62 -17.26
C ASN A 89 -10.88 12.93 -16.19
N PHE A 90 -10.35 11.92 -15.50
CA PHE A 90 -9.23 12.12 -14.57
C PHE A 90 -7.98 12.63 -15.32
N ASN A 91 -7.39 13.71 -14.81
CA ASN A 91 -6.23 14.40 -15.38
C ASN A 91 -5.03 14.41 -14.40
N GLN A 92 -3.90 14.99 -14.81
CA GLN A 92 -2.65 14.94 -14.01
C GLN A 92 -2.65 15.83 -12.75
N THR A 93 -3.61 16.76 -12.64
CA THR A 93 -3.79 17.60 -11.45
C THR A 93 -4.81 17.02 -10.47
N ASP A 94 -5.55 15.99 -10.88
CA ASP A 94 -6.47 15.29 -9.99
C ASP A 94 -5.71 14.28 -9.12
N GLU A 95 -6.29 13.98 -7.96
CA GLU A 95 -5.80 12.98 -7.02
C GLU A 95 -6.93 12.05 -6.58
N LEU A 96 -6.64 10.74 -6.56
CA LEU A 96 -7.43 9.73 -5.87
C LEU A 96 -6.66 9.34 -4.61
N VAL A 97 -7.28 9.51 -3.45
CA VAL A 97 -6.62 9.41 -2.15
C VAL A 97 -7.13 8.18 -1.43
N TRP A 98 -6.20 7.28 -1.07
CA TRP A 98 -6.49 6.21 -0.11
C TRP A 98 -6.07 6.67 1.29
N THR A 99 -7.04 6.76 2.20
CA THR A 99 -6.80 7.03 3.62
C THR A 99 -6.88 5.73 4.41
N LEU A 100 -5.87 5.47 5.24
CA LEU A 100 -5.82 4.33 6.15
C LEU A 100 -5.37 4.77 7.54
N THR A 101 -6.21 4.50 8.54
CA THR A 101 -5.94 4.76 9.95
C THR A 101 -5.74 3.44 10.67
N THR A 102 -4.56 3.24 11.25
CA THR A 102 -4.22 2.05 12.04
C THR A 102 -3.43 2.45 13.27
N GLN A 103 -3.66 1.77 14.40
CA GLN A 103 -2.98 2.06 15.66
C GLN A 103 -3.00 3.57 16.03
N GLY A 104 -4.13 4.23 15.78
CA GLY A 104 -4.33 5.66 16.06
C GLY A 104 -3.58 6.62 15.15
N LYS A 105 -2.97 6.14 14.05
CA LYS A 105 -2.25 6.97 13.08
C LYS A 105 -2.89 6.86 11.69
N GLU A 106 -3.28 8.01 11.15
CA GLU A 106 -3.73 8.18 9.77
C GLU A 106 -2.53 8.33 8.83
N GLU A 107 -2.57 7.61 7.71
CA GLU A 107 -1.61 7.71 6.62
C GLU A 107 -2.40 7.77 5.29
N LYS A 108 -1.81 8.40 4.26
CA LYS A 108 -2.47 8.59 2.95
C LYS A 108 -1.57 8.24 1.78
N ALA A 109 -2.17 7.71 0.73
CA ALA A 109 -1.55 7.53 -0.58
C ALA A 109 -2.32 8.35 -1.62
N TYR A 110 -1.59 9.18 -2.36
CA TYR A 110 -2.14 10.12 -3.35
C TYR A 110 -1.83 9.60 -4.75
N ALA A 111 -2.83 9.04 -5.42
CA ALA A 111 -2.69 8.54 -6.78
C ALA A 111 -2.96 9.63 -7.81
N THR A 112 -2.09 9.71 -8.81
CA THR A 112 -2.14 10.73 -9.87
C THR A 112 -1.60 10.19 -11.19
N LEU A 113 -2.04 10.76 -12.30
CA LEU A 113 -1.61 10.39 -13.65
C LEU A 113 -0.32 11.07 -14.12
N ARG A 114 0.46 11.69 -13.23
CA ARG A 114 1.73 12.29 -13.65
C ARG A 114 2.66 11.24 -14.25
N ILE A 115 3.35 11.62 -15.32
CA ILE A 115 4.08 10.67 -16.19
C ILE A 115 5.26 9.99 -15.48
N ASP A 116 6.01 10.75 -14.68
CA ASP A 116 6.21 10.42 -13.26
C ASP A 116 6.20 8.97 -12.81
N TYR A 117 4.96 8.55 -12.63
CA TYR A 117 4.51 7.36 -11.93
C TYR A 117 3.97 6.32 -12.91
N PHE A 118 4.18 6.50 -14.21
CA PHE A 118 3.79 5.51 -15.19
C PHE A 118 4.66 4.25 -15.03
N VAL A 119 4.02 3.12 -14.81
CA VAL A 119 4.65 1.81 -14.68
C VAL A 119 4.61 1.15 -16.06
N ASP A 120 5.76 1.13 -16.74
CA ASP A 120 5.88 0.41 -18.00
C ASP A 120 5.97 -1.10 -17.75
N ASN A 121 5.37 -1.89 -18.65
CA ASN A 121 5.36 -3.36 -18.63
C ASN A 121 6.77 -3.96 -18.59
N LEU A 122 7.82 -3.21 -18.97
CA LEU A 122 9.22 -3.63 -18.83
C LEU A 122 9.68 -3.78 -17.36
N VAL A 123 9.08 -3.03 -16.42
CA VAL A 123 9.40 -3.06 -14.97
C VAL A 123 8.67 -4.22 -14.26
N ARG A 124 7.47 -4.60 -14.73
CA ARG A 124 6.76 -5.79 -14.20
C ARG A 124 7.52 -7.08 -14.46
N ALA A 125 8.21 -7.21 -15.59
CA ALA A 125 9.01 -8.39 -15.93
C ALA A 125 10.27 -8.55 -15.05
N SER A 126 10.83 -7.48 -14.50
CA SER A 126 11.98 -7.56 -13.58
C SER A 126 11.58 -7.84 -12.14
N GLU A 127 10.41 -7.38 -11.69
CA GLU A 127 9.96 -7.53 -10.29
C GLU A 127 9.17 -8.83 -10.03
N GLN A 128 8.61 -9.47 -11.07
CA GLN A 128 7.95 -10.79 -10.97
C GLN A 128 8.84 -11.96 -11.44
N GLY A 129 10.08 -11.69 -11.89
CA GLY A 129 11.02 -12.66 -12.45
C GLY A 129 11.87 -13.46 -11.43
N ALA A 130 11.53 -13.45 -10.14
CA ALA A 130 12.25 -14.20 -9.11
C ALA A 130 11.39 -15.26 -8.38
N LEU A 131 10.32 -15.76 -9.02
CA LEU A 131 9.59 -16.95 -8.57
C LEU A 131 9.32 -17.86 -9.77
N GLY A 132 10.38 -18.54 -10.22
CA GLY A 132 10.32 -19.45 -11.37
C GLY A 132 11.66 -20.05 -11.76
N ALA A 133 12.42 -20.57 -10.78
CA ALA A 133 13.49 -21.56 -10.96
C ALA A 133 13.70 -22.33 -9.65
#